data_AF-A0A257JKR3-F1
#
_entry.id   AF-A0A257JKR3-F1
#
_cell.length_a   1.000
_cell.length_b   1.000
_cell.length_c   1.000
_cell.angle_alpha   90.00
_cell.angle_beta   90.00
_cell.angle_gamma   90.00
#
_symmetry.space_group_name_H-M   'P 1'
#
loop_
_entity.id
_entity.type
_entity.pdbx_description
1 polymer ?
#
loop_
_entity_poly.entity_id
_entity_poly.type
_entity_poly.pdbx_seq_one_letter_code
_entity_poly.pdbx_strand_id
1 'polypeptide(L)'
;MKDAKLKAILAARLDRLAFGIEGDTKRVAPNIYELRIHYGAGIRVYFIRHGRTWIILLQGGDKSSQDRDIRAAIKMAANWSA
;
A
#
# COMPACT_ATOMS: atom_id res chain seq x y z
N MET A 1 22.84 2.96 1.36
CA MET A 1 22.64 3.07 -0.10
C MET A 1 21.37 2.37 -0.60
N LYS A 2 21.06 1.12 -0.17
CA LYS A 2 19.82 0.41 -0.55
C LYS A 2 18.53 1.13 -0.08
N ASP A 3 18.55 1.70 1.12
CA ASP A 3 17.36 2.34 1.70
C ASP A 3 16.99 3.67 1.03
N ALA A 4 17.98 4.44 0.57
CA ALA A 4 17.73 5.72 -0.10
C ALA A 4 17.00 5.52 -1.43
N LYS A 5 17.41 4.52 -2.22
CA LYS A 5 16.75 4.19 -3.49
C LYS A 5 15.35 3.63 -3.26
N LEU A 6 15.17 2.78 -2.25
CA LEU A 6 13.85 2.28 -1.86
C LEU A 6 12.91 3.43 -1.44
N LYS A 7 13.38 4.34 -0.59
CA LYS A 7 12.61 5.52 -0.16
C LYS A 7 12.21 6.38 -1.35
N ALA A 8 13.12 6.64 -2.30
CA ALA A 8 12.81 7.42 -3.50
C ALA A 8 11.75 6.74 -4.38
N ILE A 9 11.84 5.41 -4.56
CA ILE A 9 10.84 4.64 -5.31
C ILE A 9 9.48 4.70 -4.62
N LEU A 10 9.43 4.50 -3.30
CA LEU A 10 8.19 4.58 -2.53
C LEU A 10 7.57 5.97 -2.62
N ALA A 11 8.35 7.03 -2.38
CA ALA A 11 7.88 8.41 -2.47
C ALA A 11 7.26 8.71 -3.84
N ALA A 12 7.97 8.41 -4.93
CA ALA A 12 7.47 8.63 -6.28
C ALA A 12 6.19 7.84 -6.58
N ARG A 13 6.02 6.66 -6.00
CA ARG A 13 4.81 5.83 -6.18
C ARG A 13 3.63 6.36 -5.37
N LEU A 14 3.88 6.86 -4.16
CA LEU A 14 2.86 7.49 -3.33
C LEU A 14 2.41 8.83 -3.92
N ASP A 15 3.32 9.63 -4.47
CA ASP A 15 2.96 10.88 -5.17
C ASP A 15 2.02 10.59 -6.34
N ARG A 16 2.36 9.58 -7.16
CA ARG A 16 1.49 9.15 -8.26
C ARG A 16 0.12 8.72 -7.77
N LEU A 17 0.06 7.95 -6.69
CA LEU A 17 -1.20 7.54 -6.08
C LEU A 17 -2.02 8.74 -5.60
N ALA A 18 -1.37 9.75 -5.00
CA ALA A 18 -2.02 10.99 -4.58
C ALA A 18 -2.66 11.76 -5.74
N PHE A 19 -2.06 11.70 -6.94
CA PHE A 19 -2.63 12.24 -8.18
C PHE A 19 -3.65 11.29 -8.87
N GLY A 20 -4.03 10.18 -8.24
CA GLY A 20 -4.97 9.22 -8.79
C GLY A 20 -4.38 8.25 -9.82
N ILE A 21 -3.05 8.18 -9.93
CA ILE A 21 -2.35 7.25 -10.82
C ILE A 21 -1.95 6.01 -10.03
N GLU A 22 -2.84 5.02 -10.00
CA GLU A 22 -2.74 3.84 -9.13
C GLU A 22 -1.63 2.85 -9.54
N GLY A 23 -1.24 2.81 -10.82
CA GLY A 23 -0.18 1.92 -11.30
C GLY A 23 -0.52 0.42 -11.14
N ASP A 24 0.46 -0.38 -10.72
CA ASP A 24 0.25 -1.82 -10.48
C ASP A 24 -0.45 -2.06 -9.13
N THR A 25 -1.78 -1.87 -9.13
CA THR A 25 -2.63 -2.00 -7.95
C THR A 25 -3.59 -3.18 -8.08
N LYS A 26 -3.82 -3.90 -6.99
CA LYS A 26 -4.80 -4.98 -6.88
C LYS A 26 -5.73 -4.75 -5.71
N ARG A 27 -7.04 -4.91 -5.90
CA ARG A 27 -7.99 -5.00 -4.78
C ARG A 27 -7.84 -6.35 -4.08
N VAL A 28 -7.57 -6.35 -2.79
CA VAL A 28 -7.30 -7.57 -2.00
C VAL A 28 -8.39 -7.88 -0.97
N ALA A 29 -9.19 -6.88 -0.58
CA ALA A 29 -10.34 -7.02 0.30
C ALA A 29 -11.32 -5.85 0.07
N PRO A 30 -12.52 -5.84 0.70
CA PRO A 30 -13.43 -4.72 0.60
C PRO A 30 -12.74 -3.40 0.97
N ASN A 31 -12.74 -2.47 0.02
CA ASN A 31 -12.12 -1.14 0.12
C ASN A 31 -10.61 -1.11 0.39
N ILE A 32 -9.91 -2.25 0.31
CA ILE A 32 -8.46 -2.35 0.52
C ILE A 32 -7.77 -2.74 -0.78
N TYR A 33 -6.78 -1.93 -1.11
CA TYR A 33 -5.97 -2.02 -2.30
C TYR A 33 -4.52 -2.26 -1.92
N GLU A 34 -3.84 -3.05 -2.74
CA GLU A 34 -2.43 -3.37 -2.65
C GLU A 34 -1.71 -2.74 -3.84
N LEU A 35 -0.78 -1.83 -3.59
CA LEU A 35 0.16 -1.34 -4.57
C LEU A 35 1.40 -2.25 -4.58
N ARG A 36 1.69 -2.83 -5.74
CA ARG A 36 2.76 -3.81 -5.93
C ARG A 36 3.97 -3.13 -6.56
N ILE A 37 5.08 -3.12 -5.83
CA ILE A 37 6.33 -2.52 -6.30
C ILE A 37 7.38 -3.63 -6.47
N HIS A 38 7.72 -3.94 -7.71
CA HIS A 38 8.72 -4.96 -8.07
C HIS A 38 10.13 -4.41 -7.93
N TYR A 39 10.58 -4.21 -6.70
CA TYR A 39 11.94 -3.81 -6.37
C TYR A 39 12.46 -4.65 -5.19
N GLY A 40 13.67 -5.22 -5.30
CA GLY A 40 14.22 -6.11 -4.29
C GLY A 40 13.33 -7.34 -4.05
N ALA A 41 12.96 -7.60 -2.79
CA ALA A 41 12.06 -8.69 -2.41
C ALA A 41 10.60 -8.50 -2.88
N GLY A 42 10.28 -7.34 -3.47
CA GLY A 42 8.93 -6.97 -3.87
C GLY A 42 8.16 -6.38 -2.70
N ILE A 43 7.93 -5.07 -2.73
CA ILE A 43 7.25 -4.34 -1.66
C ILE A 43 5.74 -4.30 -1.93
N ARG A 44 4.95 -4.40 -0.87
CA ARG A 44 3.49 -4.23 -0.88
C ARG A 44 3.09 -3.09 0.03
N VAL A 45 2.35 -2.14 -0.53
CA VAL A 45 1.76 -1.03 0.23
C VAL A 45 0.26 -1.21 0.20
N TYR A 46 -0.37 -1.31 1.36
CA TYR A 46 -1.82 -1.42 1.46
C TYR A 46 -2.42 -0.05 1.76
N PHE A 47 -3.53 0.25 1.11
CA PHE A 47 -4.22 1.52 1.27
C PHE A 47 -5.72 1.36 1.10
N ILE A 48 -6.45 2.30 1.66
CA ILE A 48 -7.89 2.46 1.46
C ILE A 48 -8.17 3.82 0.86
N ARG A 49 -9.33 3.93 0.21
CA ARG A 49 -9.87 5.21 -0.25
C ARG A 49 -11.01 5.61 0.68
N HIS A 50 -10.87 6.75 1.34
CA HIS A 50 -11.93 7.36 2.14
C HIS A 50 -12.30 8.72 1.50
N GLY A 51 -13.38 8.72 0.72
CA GLY A 51 -13.77 9.85 -0.12
C GLY A 51 -12.68 10.23 -1.14
N ARG A 52 -12.09 11.42 -0.97
CA ARG A 52 -10.99 11.95 -1.81
C ARG A 52 -9.60 11.69 -1.21
N THR A 53 -9.53 11.09 -0.03
CA THR A 53 -8.28 10.87 0.70
C THR A 53 -7.83 9.42 0.58
N TRP A 54 -6.55 9.24 0.28
CA TRP A 54 -5.88 7.95 0.34
C TRP A 54 -5.27 7.75 1.71
N ILE A 55 -5.63 6.68 2.41
CA ILE A 55 -5.07 6.33 3.72
C ILE A 55 -4.13 5.16 3.52
N ILE A 56 -2.84 5.39 3.76
CA ILE A 56 -1.81 4.35 3.72
C ILE A 56 -1.86 3.58 5.03
N LEU A 57 -2.04 2.27 4.94
CA LEU A 57 -2.02 1.38 6.10
C LEU A 57 -0.57 0.93 6.31
N LEU A 58 0.03 1.35 7.42
CA LEU A 58 1.46 1.15 7.75
C LEU A 58 1.83 -0.31 8.11
N GLN A 59 1.19 -1.28 7.45
CA GLN A 59 1.55 -2.70 7.47
C GLN A 59 2.08 -3.07 6.09
N GLY A 60 3.20 -2.46 5.71
CA GLY A 60 3.89 -2.78 4.47
C GLY A 60 4.94 -3.86 4.71
N GLY A 61 4.89 -4.92 3.91
CA GLY A 61 5.85 -6.01 3.96
C GLY A 61 6.34 -6.38 2.57
N ASP A 62 6.97 -7.55 2.48
CA ASP A 62 7.28 -8.18 1.20
C ASP A 62 6.27 -9.29 0.87
N LYS A 63 6.48 -10.00 -0.23
CA LYS A 63 5.57 -11.06 -0.65
C LYS A 63 5.40 -12.17 0.41
N SER A 64 6.39 -12.41 1.28
CA SER A 64 6.37 -13.50 2.26
C SER A 64 5.42 -13.24 3.44
N SER A 65 5.12 -11.97 3.73
CA SER A 65 4.21 -11.56 4.82
C SER A 65 2.79 -11.19 4.35
N GLN A 66 2.53 -11.26 3.04
CA GLN A 66 1.32 -10.73 2.39
C GLN A 66 0.02 -11.08 3.11
N ASP A 67 -0.23 -12.35 3.41
CA ASP A 67 -1.49 -12.77 4.05
C ASP A 67 -1.66 -12.19 5.46
N ARG A 68 -0.56 -12.06 6.22
CA ARG A 68 -0.57 -11.44 7.55
C ARG A 68 -0.86 -9.95 7.44
N ASP A 69 -0.22 -9.29 6.47
CA ASP A 69 -0.35 -7.85 6.25
C ASP A 69 -1.76 -7.49 5.79
N ILE A 70 -2.38 -8.29 4.91
CA ILE A 70 -3.78 -8.11 4.50
C ILE A 70 -4.72 -8.19 5.70
N ARG A 71 -4.56 -9.18 6.59
CA ARG A 71 -5.39 -9.29 7.80
C ARG A 71 -5.21 -8.08 8.72
N ALA A 72 -3.98 -7.60 8.88
CA ALA A 72 -3.70 -6.42 9.69
C ALA A 72 -4.31 -5.15 9.05
N ALA A 73 -4.21 -5.02 7.72
CA ALA A 73 -4.81 -3.92 6.96
C ALA A 73 -6.34 -3.91 7.10
N ILE A 74 -7.01 -5.06 7.03
CA ILE A 74 -8.45 -5.19 7.29
C ILE A 74 -8.81 -4.68 8.69
N LYS A 75 -8.06 -5.12 9.70
CA LYS A 75 -8.29 -4.68 11.09
C LYS A 75 -8.09 -3.18 11.25
N MET A 76 -7.10 -2.59 10.60
CA MET A 76 -6.86 -1.14 10.64
C MET A 76 -7.95 -0.36 9.91
N ALA A 77 -8.39 -0.83 8.73
CA ALA A 77 -9.41 -0.19 7.93
C ALA A 77 -10.77 -0.07 8.65
N ALA A 78 -11.08 -1.00 9.55
CA ALA A 78 -12.27 -0.93 10.40
C ALA A 78 -12.34 0.38 11.22
N ASN A 79 -11.19 0.94 11.62
CA ASN A 79 -11.14 2.20 12.38
C ASN A 79 -11.37 3.45 11.51
N TRP A 80 -11.38 3.31 10.20
CA TRP A 80 -11.58 4.40 9.23
C TRP A 80 -12.92 4.28 8.48
N SER A 81 -13.73 3.30 8.87
CA SER A 81 -15.08 3.07 8.36
C SER A 81 -16.07 3.85 9.21
N ALA A 82 -16.12 5.16 9.02
CA ALA A 82 -17.15 6.06 9.57
C ALA A 82 -17.78 6.84 8.42
#